data_AF-A0A350YQZ8-F1
#
_entry.id   AF-A0A350YQZ8-F1
#
_cell.length_a   1.000
_cell.length_b   1.000
_cell.length_c   1.000
_cell.angle_alpha   90.00
_cell.angle_beta   90.00
_cell.angle_gamma   90.00
#
_symmetry.space_group_name_H-M   'P 1'
#
loop_
_entity.id
_entity.type
_entity.pdbx_description
1 polymer ?
#
loop_
_entity_poly.entity_id
_entity_poly.type
_entity_poly.pdbx_seq_one_letter_code
_entity_poly.pdbx_strand_id
1 'polypeptide(L)'
;MFMLIILSPAFQSSDLLGRDYYVTGVVTDQYGASIPNARVSMIAGTAEYSARTLTDGTYSLRISNIYEDISNLIEAGVPYPNPFSYSVNIPFIISSDGDVRLSIYNYSGKKVMEEYFDSIDAGSYHIVWDGCSQNGAPQPNGFYFYSITFRGKTVSGKLIKARGFSGYCAGTAIEPDMMAPVIPPSSGEFRFQVATTVQSDNYYPVRLTDITISRDTIIDFELTLRQELPFKTSGNHIAMHTGTGYRSLVLKGINLGSSLPGYFPGEIGYALAPEVYENWISEMAEAGFNSLRVYTLHPPVFYEKLANYNQRHPDNPLLLFQGIWLDEVEDAHNPQAYDLLRRVDVFTKDIKEVIDCINGNGDIGYRYGKSYGRYLSDVSRWTAGYILGREISPQEVDTTDNRNLSVTSFSGRYLSISGAKASEVFCTRML
;
A
#
# COMPACT_ATOMS: atom_id res chain seq x y z
N MET A 1 -5.66 -67.45 30.47
CA MET A 1 -6.28 -66.51 29.52
C MET A 1 -6.37 -65.15 30.21
N PHE A 2 -5.35 -64.32 30.03
CA PHE A 2 -5.33 -62.92 30.47
C PHE A 2 -4.90 -62.11 29.25
N MET A 3 -5.76 -61.16 28.86
CA MET A 3 -5.65 -60.36 27.66
C MET A 3 -4.83 -59.11 27.97
N LEU A 4 -3.74 -58.91 27.22
CA LEU A 4 -2.92 -57.70 27.22
C LEU A 4 -3.60 -56.68 26.29
N ILE A 5 -4.02 -55.52 26.82
CA ILE A 5 -4.49 -54.40 26.00
C ILE A 5 -3.30 -53.43 25.87
N ILE A 6 -2.77 -53.32 24.65
CA ILE A 6 -1.83 -52.26 24.26
C ILE A 6 -2.66 -51.12 23.70
N LEU A 7 -2.61 -49.96 24.36
CA LEU A 7 -3.12 -48.69 23.83
C LEU A 7 -2.22 -48.24 22.68
N SER A 8 -2.79 -48.12 21.47
CA SER A 8 -2.20 -47.36 20.37
C SER A 8 -2.74 -45.93 20.40
N PRO A 9 -1.91 -44.88 20.30
CA PRO A 9 -2.44 -43.54 20.06
C PRO A 9 -2.91 -43.45 18.60
N ALA A 10 -4.16 -43.04 18.41
CA ALA A 10 -4.68 -42.68 17.11
C ALA A 10 -3.92 -41.45 16.61
N PHE A 11 -3.04 -41.63 15.62
CA PHE A 11 -2.68 -40.54 14.72
C PHE A 11 -3.91 -40.24 13.86
N GLN A 12 -4.62 -39.16 14.16
CA GLN A 12 -5.45 -38.50 13.16
C GLN A 12 -4.50 -37.84 12.16
N SER A 13 -4.20 -38.54 11.06
CA SER A 13 -3.72 -37.87 9.86
C SER A 13 -4.86 -36.99 9.35
N SER A 14 -4.71 -35.68 9.46
CA SER A 14 -5.51 -34.75 8.68
C SER A 14 -5.14 -34.94 7.22
N ASP A 15 -5.92 -35.76 6.51
CA ASP A 15 -5.76 -35.95 5.06
C ASP A 15 -5.95 -34.60 4.35
N LEU A 16 -4.84 -34.00 3.95
CA LEU A 16 -4.78 -32.83 3.07
C LEU A 16 -5.19 -33.27 1.64
N LEU A 17 -6.49 -33.45 1.42
CA LEU A 17 -7.02 -33.62 0.07
C LEU A 17 -6.95 -32.26 -0.64
N GLY A 18 -6.04 -32.13 -1.61
CA GLY A 18 -6.03 -31.00 -2.54
C GLY A 18 -7.37 -30.94 -3.27
N ARG A 19 -8.24 -30.00 -2.87
CA ARG A 19 -9.55 -29.78 -3.52
C ARG A 19 -9.42 -28.66 -4.54
N ASP A 20 -9.93 -28.87 -5.74
CA ASP A 20 -10.06 -27.83 -6.76
C ASP A 20 -11.23 -26.91 -6.41
N TYR A 21 -10.99 -25.59 -6.50
CA TYR A 21 -12.01 -24.56 -6.42
C TYR A 21 -12.19 -23.95 -7.80
N TYR A 22 -13.44 -23.83 -8.23
CA TYR A 22 -13.77 -23.15 -9.48
C TYR A 22 -14.36 -21.78 -9.16
N VAL A 23 -13.81 -20.76 -9.80
CA VAL A 23 -14.41 -19.43 -9.84
C VAL A 23 -14.85 -19.14 -11.25
N THR A 24 -16.11 -18.81 -11.42
CA THR A 24 -16.70 -18.51 -12.72
C THR A 24 -17.35 -17.14 -12.70
N GLY A 25 -17.68 -16.61 -13.86
CA GLY A 25 -18.39 -15.34 -13.95
C GLY A 25 -18.31 -14.76 -15.35
N VAL A 26 -18.75 -13.52 -15.47
CA VAL A 26 -18.75 -12.76 -16.72
C VAL A 26 -18.04 -11.44 -16.51
N VAL A 27 -17.25 -11.03 -17.51
CA VAL A 27 -16.69 -9.68 -17.59
C VAL A 27 -17.48 -8.88 -18.62
N THR A 28 -18.05 -7.76 -18.18
CA THR A 28 -18.85 -6.85 -19.00
C THR A 28 -18.31 -5.42 -18.93
N ASP A 29 -18.72 -4.57 -19.87
CA ASP A 29 -18.60 -3.13 -19.71
C ASP A 29 -19.79 -2.56 -18.92
N GLN A 30 -19.69 -1.27 -18.56
CA GLN A 30 -20.74 -0.52 -17.87
C GLN A 30 -22.10 -0.43 -18.60
N TYR A 31 -22.19 -0.90 -19.85
CA TYR A 31 -23.42 -0.98 -20.63
C TYR A 31 -23.94 -2.42 -20.77
N GLY A 32 -23.28 -3.38 -20.09
CA GLY A 32 -23.62 -4.81 -20.12
C GLY A 32 -23.09 -5.55 -21.34
N ALA A 33 -22.22 -4.95 -22.16
CA ALA A 33 -21.61 -5.64 -23.29
C ALA A 33 -20.48 -6.55 -22.80
N SER A 34 -20.49 -7.81 -23.24
CA SER A 34 -19.46 -8.79 -22.92
C SER A 34 -18.07 -8.35 -23.41
N ILE A 35 -17.05 -8.49 -22.56
CA ILE A 35 -15.67 -8.17 -22.90
C ILE A 35 -14.89 -9.47 -23.16
N PRO A 36 -14.57 -9.80 -24.43
CA PRO A 36 -13.79 -10.98 -24.76
C PRO A 36 -12.30 -10.77 -24.50
N ASN A 37 -11.56 -11.87 -24.29
CA ASN A 37 -10.11 -11.89 -24.11
C ASN A 37 -9.58 -11.07 -22.91
N ALA A 38 -10.45 -10.61 -22.01
CA ALA A 38 -10.05 -9.98 -20.75
C ALA A 38 -9.31 -11.01 -19.89
N ARG A 39 -8.17 -10.62 -19.31
CA ARG A 39 -7.42 -11.46 -18.38
C ARG A 39 -8.02 -11.29 -16.98
N VAL A 40 -8.55 -12.38 -16.43
CA VAL A 40 -8.95 -12.49 -15.03
C VAL A 40 -7.85 -13.25 -14.29
N SER A 41 -7.31 -12.67 -13.23
CA SER A 41 -6.26 -13.27 -12.41
C SER A 41 -6.59 -13.19 -10.93
N MET A 42 -6.30 -14.24 -10.19
CA MET A 42 -6.47 -14.32 -8.74
C MET A 42 -5.17 -14.83 -8.12
N ILE A 43 -4.65 -14.07 -7.16
CA ILE A 43 -3.51 -14.47 -6.34
C ILE A 43 -4.07 -15.03 -5.03
N ALA A 44 -3.74 -16.28 -4.74
CA ALA A 44 -4.05 -16.96 -3.49
C ALA A 44 -2.73 -17.41 -2.83
N GLY A 45 -2.37 -16.81 -1.70
CA GLY A 45 -1.03 -16.97 -1.12
C GLY A 45 0.05 -16.49 -2.09
N THR A 46 0.94 -17.38 -2.50
CA THR A 46 2.05 -17.08 -3.44
C THR A 46 1.77 -17.49 -4.89
N ALA A 47 0.63 -18.14 -5.15
CA ALA A 47 0.29 -18.65 -6.47
C ALA A 47 -0.67 -17.70 -7.20
N GLU A 48 -0.37 -17.42 -8.48
CA GLU A 48 -1.27 -16.71 -9.39
C GLU A 48 -1.99 -17.72 -10.29
N TYR A 49 -3.31 -17.61 -10.33
CA TYR A 49 -4.17 -18.36 -11.24
C TYR A 49 -4.78 -17.36 -12.21
N SER A 50 -4.74 -17.62 -13.52
CA SER A 50 -5.38 -16.73 -14.49
C SER A 50 -6.12 -17.47 -15.60
N ALA A 51 -7.16 -16.82 -16.11
CA ALA A 51 -7.96 -17.24 -17.24
C ALA A 51 -8.24 -16.04 -18.15
N ARG A 52 -8.66 -16.31 -19.39
CA ARG A 52 -9.15 -15.29 -20.31
C ARG A 52 -10.63 -15.52 -20.60
N THR A 53 -11.36 -14.43 -20.76
CA THR A 53 -12.79 -14.49 -21.07
C THR A 53 -13.01 -14.99 -22.50
N LEU A 54 -14.10 -15.74 -22.69
CA LEU A 54 -14.59 -16.20 -23.98
C LEU A 54 -15.28 -15.06 -24.74
N THR A 55 -15.79 -15.36 -25.95
CA THR A 55 -16.48 -14.39 -26.81
C THR A 55 -17.73 -13.78 -26.18
N ASP A 56 -18.38 -14.52 -25.28
CA ASP A 56 -19.54 -14.07 -24.50
C ASP A 56 -19.16 -13.40 -23.17
N GLY A 57 -17.87 -13.16 -22.93
CA GLY A 57 -17.35 -12.52 -21.72
C GLY A 57 -17.23 -13.47 -20.53
N THR A 58 -17.66 -14.73 -20.65
CA THR A 58 -17.59 -15.71 -19.55
C THR A 58 -16.15 -16.15 -19.28
N TYR A 59 -15.83 -16.47 -18.03
CA TYR A 59 -14.56 -17.09 -17.66
C TYR A 59 -14.76 -18.22 -16.66
N SER A 60 -13.78 -19.12 -16.60
CA SER A 60 -13.68 -20.15 -15.57
C SER A 60 -12.22 -20.28 -15.15
N LEU A 61 -11.99 -20.11 -13.85
CA LEU A 61 -10.69 -20.17 -13.22
C LEU A 61 -10.66 -21.38 -12.29
N ARG A 62 -9.73 -22.30 -12.55
CA ARG A 62 -9.46 -23.42 -11.66
C ARG A 62 -8.34 -23.03 -10.69
N ILE A 63 -8.67 -22.98 -9.41
CA ILE A 63 -7.74 -22.77 -8.32
C ILE A 63 -7.47 -24.13 -7.67
N SER A 64 -6.24 -24.62 -7.81
CA SER A 64 -5.81 -25.95 -7.36
C SER A 64 -4.54 -25.86 -6.53
N ASN A 65 -4.28 -26.83 -5.66
CA ASN A 65 -3.07 -26.87 -4.83
C ASN A 65 -2.91 -25.68 -3.87
N ILE A 66 -4.02 -25.20 -3.28
CA ILE A 66 -3.93 -24.42 -2.05
C ILE A 66 -3.58 -25.41 -0.93
N TYR A 67 -2.31 -25.83 -0.90
CA TYR A 67 -1.69 -26.47 0.24
C TYR A 67 -1.10 -25.36 1.09
N GLU A 68 -1.92 -24.81 1.97
CA GLU A 68 -1.51 -24.43 3.31
C GLU A 68 -2.70 -23.74 3.94
N ASP A 69 -3.02 -24.22 5.13
CA ASP A 69 -3.82 -23.49 6.08
C ASP A 69 -3.29 -22.04 6.13
N ILE A 70 -4.03 -21.11 5.54
CA ILE A 70 -3.63 -19.69 5.44
C ILE A 70 -3.34 -19.13 6.82
N SER A 71 -3.87 -19.75 7.88
CA SER A 71 -3.55 -19.42 9.25
C SER A 71 -2.05 -19.54 9.61
N ASN A 72 -1.22 -20.16 8.77
CA ASN A 72 0.23 -20.30 9.00
C ASN A 72 1.08 -19.33 8.15
N LEU A 73 0.47 -18.40 7.40
CA LEU A 73 1.23 -17.45 6.59
C LEU A 73 1.96 -16.46 7.49
N ILE A 74 3.28 -16.38 7.32
CA ILE A 74 4.16 -15.36 7.86
C ILE A 74 4.97 -14.74 6.73
N GLU A 75 4.98 -13.41 6.65
CA GLU A 75 5.78 -12.65 5.69
C GLU A 75 6.73 -11.73 6.44
N ALA A 76 8.02 -11.70 6.09
CA ALA A 76 8.99 -10.75 6.65
C ALA A 76 9.24 -9.61 5.67
N GLY A 77 9.19 -8.38 6.16
CA GLY A 77 9.65 -7.20 5.42
C GLY A 77 11.16 -7.00 5.53
N VAL A 78 11.65 -5.90 4.95
CA VAL A 78 13.07 -5.57 4.95
C VAL A 78 13.44 -4.93 6.29
N PRO A 79 14.42 -5.46 7.05
CA PRO A 79 14.82 -4.84 8.31
C PRO A 79 15.37 -3.41 8.13
N TYR A 80 15.04 -2.49 9.04
CA TYR A 80 15.45 -1.10 8.95
C TYR A 80 15.73 -0.46 10.33
N PRO A 81 16.73 0.43 10.44
CA PRO A 81 17.78 0.64 9.45
C PRO A 81 18.64 -0.62 9.28
N ASN A 82 19.16 -0.89 8.09
CA ASN A 82 20.09 -2.00 7.87
C ASN A 82 21.07 -1.60 6.74
N PRO A 83 22.33 -1.22 7.05
CA PRO A 83 23.01 -1.39 8.34
C PRO A 83 22.46 -0.54 9.49
N PHE A 84 22.56 -1.06 10.72
CA PHE A 84 22.16 -0.35 11.94
C PHE A 84 23.34 -0.12 12.89
N SER A 85 23.28 0.95 13.68
CA SER A 85 24.30 1.26 14.70
C SER A 85 23.84 0.95 16.13
N TYR A 86 22.54 1.04 16.41
CA TYR A 86 21.96 0.88 17.75
C TYR A 86 20.92 -0.23 17.77
N SER A 87 19.79 -0.01 17.11
CA SER A 87 18.73 -0.99 16.95
C SER A 87 18.32 -1.15 15.48
N VAL A 88 17.70 -2.28 15.19
CA VAL A 88 17.07 -2.58 13.91
C VAL A 88 15.65 -3.08 14.15
N ASN A 89 14.72 -2.57 13.35
CA ASN A 89 13.34 -3.05 13.29
C ASN A 89 13.27 -4.16 12.25
N ILE A 90 12.65 -5.28 12.62
CA ILE A 90 12.46 -6.43 11.76
C ILE A 90 10.94 -6.58 11.54
N PRO A 91 10.38 -5.99 10.48
CA PRO A 91 8.94 -6.02 10.23
C PRO A 91 8.49 -7.41 9.75
N PHE A 92 7.31 -7.85 10.17
CA PHE A 92 6.68 -9.08 9.72
C PHE A 92 5.15 -9.03 9.85
N ILE A 93 4.46 -9.89 9.12
CA ILE A 93 3.00 -10.02 9.11
C ILE A 93 2.64 -11.46 9.47
N ILE A 94 1.66 -11.64 10.35
CA ILE A 94 1.03 -12.94 10.61
C ILE A 94 -0.46 -12.88 10.28
N SER A 95 -0.96 -13.98 9.75
CA SER A 95 -2.30 -14.12 9.16
C SER A 95 -3.35 -14.74 10.08
N SER A 96 -2.93 -15.23 11.26
CA SER A 96 -3.80 -15.70 12.33
C SER A 96 -3.11 -15.56 13.68
N ASP A 97 -3.88 -15.70 14.76
CA ASP A 97 -3.35 -15.60 16.12
C ASP A 97 -2.38 -16.75 16.42
N GLY A 98 -1.28 -16.49 17.11
CA GLY A 98 -0.39 -17.55 17.59
C GLY A 98 0.98 -17.07 18.07
N ASP A 99 1.84 -18.04 18.38
CA ASP A 99 3.13 -17.77 18.99
C ASP A 99 4.19 -17.45 17.92
N VAL A 100 4.96 -16.40 18.17
CA VAL A 100 6.06 -15.93 17.34
C VAL A 100 7.37 -16.10 18.09
N ARG A 101 8.37 -16.69 17.42
CA ARG A 101 9.71 -16.87 17.98
C ARG A 101 10.74 -16.15 17.11
N LEU A 102 11.49 -15.23 17.70
CA LEU A 102 12.66 -14.63 17.06
C LEU A 102 13.94 -15.34 17.52
N SER A 103 14.83 -15.64 16.60
CA SER A 103 16.20 -16.06 16.89
C SER A 103 17.19 -15.22 16.09
N ILE A 104 18.24 -14.72 16.74
CA ILE A 104 19.37 -14.05 16.08
C ILE A 104 20.61 -14.92 16.18
N TYR A 105 21.36 -15.01 15.09
CA TYR A 105 22.60 -15.76 14.96
C TYR A 105 23.73 -14.85 14.48
N ASN A 106 24.95 -15.12 14.92
CA ASN A 106 26.13 -14.47 14.36
C ASN A 106 26.60 -15.17 13.07
N TYR A 107 27.66 -14.63 12.45
CA TYR A 107 28.22 -15.18 11.21
C TYR A 107 28.74 -16.63 11.30
N SER A 108 29.04 -17.14 12.50
CA SER A 108 29.45 -18.53 12.71
C SER A 108 28.27 -19.47 13.02
N GLY A 109 27.03 -18.98 12.90
CA GLY A 109 25.82 -19.75 13.16
C GLY A 109 25.52 -19.95 14.65
N LYS A 110 26.28 -19.31 15.55
CA LYS A 110 26.00 -19.36 16.99
C LYS A 110 24.81 -18.46 17.30
N LYS A 111 23.81 -19.01 17.99
CA LYS A 111 22.66 -18.26 18.52
C LYS A 111 23.14 -17.19 19.51
N VAL A 112 22.71 -15.97 19.27
CA VAL A 112 23.07 -14.75 20.01
C VAL A 112 21.96 -14.39 21.01
N MET A 113 20.71 -14.48 20.56
CA MET A 113 19.52 -14.29 21.37
C MET A 113 18.36 -15.10 20.78
N GLU A 114 17.38 -15.42 21.61
CA GLU A 114 16.08 -15.96 21.22
C GLU A 114 14.99 -15.35 22.09
N GLU A 115 13.94 -14.84 21.46
CA GLU A 115 12.78 -14.25 22.14
C GLU A 115 11.50 -14.94 21.72
N TYR A 116 10.57 -15.03 22.66
CA TYR A 116 9.30 -15.72 22.52
C TYR A 116 8.16 -14.73 22.81
N PHE A 117 7.22 -14.67 21.88
CA PHE A 117 6.05 -13.82 21.94
C PHE A 117 4.83 -14.72 21.83
N ASP A 118 4.13 -14.92 22.94
CA ASP A 118 3.00 -15.84 23.02
C ASP A 118 1.69 -15.12 22.67
N SER A 119 0.75 -15.82 22.04
CA SER A 119 -0.62 -15.34 21.78
C SER A 119 -0.67 -13.98 21.07
N ILE A 120 0.10 -13.83 19.99
CA ILE A 120 0.08 -12.62 19.15
C ILE A 120 -1.10 -12.70 18.19
N ASP A 121 -1.96 -11.69 18.17
CA ASP A 121 -3.12 -11.62 17.27
C ASP A 121 -2.67 -11.51 15.81
N ALA A 122 -3.54 -11.89 14.87
CA ALA A 122 -3.30 -11.66 13.44
C ALA A 122 -3.03 -10.16 13.16
N GLY A 123 -1.97 -9.83 12.42
CA GLY A 123 -1.62 -8.44 12.15
C GLY A 123 -0.18 -8.20 11.68
N SER A 124 0.17 -6.92 11.59
CA SER A 124 1.51 -6.43 11.24
C SER A 124 2.26 -6.00 12.49
N TYR A 125 3.52 -6.42 12.58
CA TYR A 125 4.37 -6.21 13.74
C TYR A 125 5.77 -5.86 13.28
N HIS A 126 6.54 -5.26 14.18
CA HIS A 126 7.98 -5.25 14.06
C HIS A 126 8.64 -5.68 15.36
N ILE A 127 9.77 -6.40 15.24
CA ILE A 127 10.61 -6.73 16.39
C ILE A 127 11.81 -5.80 16.40
N VAL A 128 12.02 -5.12 17.51
CA VAL A 128 13.18 -4.25 17.71
C VAL A 128 14.31 -5.07 18.30
N TRP A 129 15.41 -5.28 17.56
CA TRP A 129 16.63 -5.86 18.10
C TRP A 129 17.67 -4.75 18.37
N ASP A 130 18.10 -4.62 19.62
CA ASP A 130 19.05 -3.60 20.10
C ASP A 130 20.53 -3.97 19.88
N GLY A 131 20.80 -5.03 19.13
CA GLY A 131 22.16 -5.46 18.85
C GLY A 131 22.90 -6.10 20.02
N CYS A 132 22.18 -6.55 21.06
CA CYS A 132 22.74 -7.25 22.23
C CYS A 132 22.45 -8.76 22.20
N SER A 133 23.18 -9.54 23.00
CA SER A 133 22.87 -10.95 23.26
C SER A 133 21.77 -11.11 24.30
N GLN A 134 21.33 -12.35 24.52
CA GLN A 134 20.37 -12.72 25.57
C GLN A 134 20.70 -12.16 26.96
N ASN A 135 21.99 -11.98 27.27
CA ASN A 135 22.45 -11.50 28.58
C ASN A 135 22.69 -9.99 28.60
N GLY A 136 22.20 -9.25 27.60
CA GLY A 136 22.41 -7.80 27.48
C GLY A 136 23.84 -7.40 27.12
N ALA A 137 24.67 -8.31 26.61
CA ALA A 137 26.02 -7.96 26.19
C ALA A 137 26.02 -7.42 24.74
N PRO A 138 26.54 -6.21 24.47
CA PRO A 138 26.60 -5.65 23.13
C PRO A 138 27.38 -6.56 22.18
N GLN A 139 26.79 -6.84 21.02
CA GLN A 139 27.43 -7.69 20.03
C GLN A 139 28.41 -6.91 19.13
N PRO A 140 29.52 -7.53 18.67
CA PRO A 140 30.47 -6.86 17.77
C PRO A 140 29.84 -6.38 16.47
N ASN A 141 30.50 -5.45 15.78
CA ASN A 141 30.10 -5.08 14.42
C ASN A 141 30.30 -6.26 13.47
N GLY A 142 29.42 -6.40 12.48
CA GLY A 142 29.50 -7.51 11.53
C GLY A 142 28.14 -7.99 11.05
N PHE A 143 28.15 -9.19 10.46
CA PHE A 143 26.95 -9.81 9.91
C PHE A 143 26.24 -10.68 10.94
N TYR A 144 24.92 -10.55 10.95
CA TYR A 144 24.01 -11.35 11.74
C TYR A 144 22.87 -11.87 10.85
N PHE A 145 22.22 -12.92 11.31
CA PHE A 145 21.06 -13.51 10.65
C PHE A 145 19.92 -13.60 11.65
N TYR A 146 18.71 -13.22 11.22
CA TYR A 146 17.51 -13.41 12.03
C TYR A 146 16.65 -14.54 11.45
N SER A 147 15.85 -15.15 12.32
CA SER A 147 14.88 -16.17 12.01
C SER A 147 13.62 -15.89 12.82
N ILE A 148 12.48 -15.69 12.15
CA ILE A 148 11.16 -15.58 12.79
C ILE A 148 10.39 -16.85 12.48
N THR A 149 9.93 -17.54 13.52
CA THR A 149 9.14 -18.75 13.40
C THR A 149 7.73 -18.52 13.92
N PHE A 150 6.73 -18.87 13.11
CA PHE A 150 5.31 -18.80 13.44
C PHE A 150 4.62 -20.07 12.94
N ARG A 151 3.90 -20.76 13.84
CA ARG A 151 3.19 -22.03 13.56
C ARG A 151 3.99 -23.05 12.70
N GLY A 152 5.29 -23.16 12.99
CA GLY A 152 6.21 -24.09 12.32
C GLY A 152 6.79 -23.61 10.98
N LYS A 153 6.36 -22.45 10.46
CA LYS A 153 6.95 -21.76 9.32
C LYS A 153 8.01 -20.79 9.78
N THR A 154 9.13 -20.71 9.05
CA THR A 154 10.26 -19.87 9.41
C THR A 154 10.67 -18.97 8.25
N VAL A 155 10.72 -17.67 8.50
CA VAL A 155 11.29 -16.65 7.61
C VAL A 155 12.62 -16.17 8.18
N SER A 156 13.57 -15.83 7.31
CA SER A 156 14.91 -15.44 7.75
C SER A 156 15.50 -14.35 6.86
N GLY A 157 16.44 -13.59 7.39
CA GLY A 157 17.11 -12.53 6.65
C GLY A 157 18.41 -12.09 7.30
N LYS A 158 19.08 -11.13 6.66
CA LYS A 158 20.43 -10.67 7.00
C LYS A 158 20.40 -9.29 7.64
N LEU A 159 21.21 -9.10 8.69
CA LEU A 159 21.43 -7.85 9.38
C LEU A 159 22.92 -7.46 9.33
N ILE A 160 23.19 -6.16 9.27
CA ILE A 160 24.54 -5.59 9.25
C ILE A 160 24.66 -4.60 10.40
N LYS A 161 25.45 -4.94 11.42
CA LYS A 161 25.73 -4.04 12.54
C LYS A 161 26.96 -3.17 12.23
N ALA A 162 26.76 -1.86 12.14
CA ALA A 162 27.78 -0.85 11.93
C ALA A 162 28.34 -0.33 13.28
N ARG A 163 29.47 0.41 13.23
CA ARG A 163 30.12 0.96 14.43
C ARG A 163 29.19 1.94 15.17
N GLY A 164 28.90 1.62 16.42
CA GLY A 164 28.26 2.50 17.41
C GLY A 164 28.57 2.01 18.82
N PHE A 165 28.68 2.93 19.79
CA PHE A 165 28.73 2.61 21.21
C PHE A 165 27.38 3.03 21.81
N SER A 166 26.57 2.09 22.30
CA SER A 166 25.55 2.39 23.30
C SER A 166 25.95 1.73 24.62
N GLY A 167 25.82 2.48 25.72
CA GLY A 167 25.90 1.95 27.07
C GLY A 167 24.55 1.47 27.61
N TYR A 168 23.52 1.44 26.75
CA TYR A 168 22.14 1.15 27.11
C TYR A 168 21.63 -0.02 26.26
N CYS A 169 21.14 -1.05 26.94
CA CYS A 169 20.42 -2.19 26.38
C CYS A 169 18.97 -2.04 26.86
N ALA A 170 18.04 -1.82 25.93
CA ALA A 170 16.63 -1.58 26.25
C ALA A 170 15.79 -2.85 26.16
N GLY A 171 16.39 -3.99 25.76
CA GLY A 171 15.68 -5.24 25.54
C GLY A 171 15.14 -5.34 24.12
N THR A 172 14.77 -6.55 23.73
CA THR A 172 14.08 -6.83 22.46
C THR A 172 12.58 -6.83 22.74
N ALA A 173 11.81 -6.07 21.96
CA ALA A 173 10.36 -5.99 22.09
C ALA A 173 9.69 -6.29 20.75
N ILE A 174 8.55 -6.97 20.81
CA ILE A 174 7.57 -6.96 19.72
C ILE A 174 6.67 -5.76 19.96
N GLU A 175 6.58 -4.90 18.97
CA GLU A 175 5.65 -3.78 19.02
C GLU A 175 4.58 -4.03 17.95
N PRO A 176 3.29 -4.03 18.31
CA PRO A 176 2.24 -3.96 17.32
C PRO A 176 2.40 -2.64 16.59
N ASP A 177 2.35 -2.70 15.27
CA ASP A 177 2.07 -1.50 14.49
C ASP A 177 0.59 -1.18 14.80
N MET A 178 0.35 -0.33 15.82
CA MET A 178 -0.92 -0.28 16.58
C MET A 178 -2.21 -0.29 15.74
N MET A 179 -3.11 -1.23 16.05
CA MET A 179 -4.49 -1.34 15.54
C MET A 179 -5.44 -2.06 16.52
N ALA A 180 -6.74 -1.78 16.42
CA ALA A 180 -7.82 -2.27 17.28
C ALA A 180 -8.18 -3.76 17.02
N PRO A 181 -8.78 -4.48 18.00
CA PRO A 181 -8.94 -5.94 17.92
C PRO A 181 -9.90 -6.40 16.81
N VAL A 182 -9.47 -7.42 16.07
CA VAL A 182 -10.22 -8.09 14.99
C VAL A 182 -11.12 -9.18 15.57
N ILE A 183 -12.36 -9.29 15.09
CA ILE A 183 -13.27 -10.38 15.42
C ILE A 183 -13.11 -11.49 14.37
N PRO A 184 -12.73 -12.74 14.73
CA PRO A 184 -12.56 -13.81 13.77
C PRO A 184 -13.91 -14.29 13.19
N PRO A 185 -13.99 -14.61 11.88
CA PRO A 185 -15.20 -15.13 11.27
C PRO A 185 -15.54 -16.53 11.78
N SER A 186 -16.84 -16.77 11.99
CA SER A 186 -17.41 -18.02 12.48
C SER A 186 -17.18 -19.21 11.53
N SER A 187 -16.97 -20.39 12.12
CA SER A 187 -16.75 -21.67 11.45
C SER A 187 -17.96 -22.14 10.61
N GLY A 188 -17.72 -22.57 9.36
CA GLY A 188 -18.76 -23.27 8.58
C GLY A 188 -18.44 -23.58 7.11
N GLU A 189 -17.68 -22.74 6.41
CA GLU A 189 -17.28 -22.97 5.01
C GLU A 189 -15.81 -22.58 4.85
N PHE A 190 -14.99 -23.44 4.23
CA PHE A 190 -13.60 -23.08 3.93
C PHE A 190 -13.61 -21.93 2.93
N ARG A 191 -13.14 -20.78 3.39
CA ARG A 191 -13.16 -19.50 2.71
C ARG A 191 -11.75 -18.93 2.76
N PHE A 192 -11.21 -18.51 1.62
CA PHE A 192 -9.88 -17.92 1.55
C PHE A 192 -9.89 -16.60 0.79
N GLN A 193 -9.08 -15.65 1.24
CA GLN A 193 -8.92 -14.37 0.58
C GLN A 193 -8.09 -14.52 -0.70
N VAL A 194 -8.47 -13.76 -1.72
CA VAL A 194 -7.69 -13.60 -2.94
C VAL A 194 -7.58 -12.14 -3.34
N ALA A 195 -6.42 -11.80 -3.87
CA ALA A 195 -6.25 -10.57 -4.63
C ALA A 195 -6.62 -10.84 -6.09
N THR A 196 -7.73 -10.27 -6.55
CA THR A 196 -8.22 -10.41 -7.92
C THR A 196 -7.83 -9.20 -8.76
N THR A 197 -7.42 -9.44 -9.99
CA THR A 197 -7.14 -8.40 -10.99
C THR A 197 -7.81 -8.79 -12.31
N VAL A 198 -8.56 -7.86 -12.91
CA VAL A 198 -9.19 -8.02 -14.22
C VAL A 198 -8.71 -6.91 -15.15
N GLN A 199 -8.19 -7.29 -16.31
CA GLN A 199 -7.57 -6.36 -17.25
C GLN A 199 -8.00 -6.68 -18.68
N SER A 200 -8.25 -5.64 -19.46
CA SER A 200 -8.51 -5.72 -20.89
C SER A 200 -7.99 -4.47 -21.58
N ASP A 201 -7.64 -4.59 -22.84
CA ASP A 201 -7.12 -3.46 -23.62
C ASP A 201 -8.15 -2.33 -23.69
N ASN A 202 -7.70 -1.09 -23.48
CA ASN A 202 -8.53 0.12 -23.48
C ASN A 202 -9.49 0.27 -22.29
N TYR A 203 -9.45 -0.62 -21.29
CA TYR A 203 -10.23 -0.47 -20.06
C TYR A 203 -9.33 -0.12 -18.87
N TYR A 204 -9.90 0.55 -17.86
CA TYR A 204 -9.23 0.65 -16.56
C TYR A 204 -9.15 -0.74 -15.91
N PRO A 205 -8.00 -1.13 -15.35
CA PRO A 205 -7.88 -2.41 -14.66
C PRO A 205 -8.67 -2.36 -13.36
N VAL A 206 -9.32 -3.47 -13.02
CA VAL A 206 -10.00 -3.64 -11.73
C VAL A 206 -9.14 -4.50 -10.84
N ARG A 207 -8.88 -4.04 -9.63
CA ARG A 207 -8.15 -4.79 -8.61
C ARG A 207 -8.94 -4.79 -7.31
N LEU A 208 -9.30 -5.98 -6.81
CA LEU A 208 -10.03 -6.18 -5.56
C LEU A 208 -9.24 -7.12 -4.63
N THR A 209 -9.12 -6.77 -3.35
CA THR A 209 -8.31 -7.52 -2.35
C THR A 209 -9.11 -8.18 -1.24
N ASP A 210 -10.37 -7.81 -1.12
CA ASP A 210 -11.31 -8.21 -0.09
C ASP A 210 -12.22 -9.36 -0.56
N ILE A 211 -11.85 -10.04 -1.65
CA ILE A 211 -12.62 -11.16 -2.19
C ILE A 211 -12.29 -12.41 -1.41
N THR A 212 -13.33 -13.08 -0.93
CA THR A 212 -13.23 -14.38 -0.28
C THR A 212 -13.93 -15.43 -1.14
N ILE A 213 -13.23 -16.52 -1.46
CA ILE A 213 -13.73 -17.59 -2.32
C ILE A 213 -14.10 -18.81 -1.47
N SER A 214 -15.26 -19.39 -1.78
CA SER A 214 -15.67 -20.73 -1.38
C SER A 214 -15.80 -21.65 -2.60
N ARG A 215 -16.24 -22.89 -2.40
CA ARG A 215 -16.52 -23.80 -3.52
C ARG A 215 -17.58 -23.19 -4.45
N ASP A 216 -17.34 -23.25 -5.76
CA ASP A 216 -18.26 -22.83 -6.82
C ASP A 216 -18.70 -21.35 -6.73
N THR A 217 -17.73 -20.46 -6.51
CA THR A 217 -17.97 -19.01 -6.42
C THR A 217 -18.23 -18.41 -7.81
N ILE A 218 -19.27 -17.59 -7.93
CA ILE A 218 -19.54 -16.78 -9.14
C ILE A 218 -19.18 -15.33 -8.83
N ILE A 219 -18.32 -14.72 -9.63
CA ILE A 219 -17.90 -13.32 -9.48
C ILE A 219 -17.96 -12.65 -10.85
N ASP A 220 -18.86 -11.69 -11.00
CA ASP A 220 -18.94 -10.88 -12.20
C ASP A 220 -18.11 -9.61 -12.03
N PHE A 221 -17.51 -9.16 -13.14
CA PHE A 221 -16.71 -7.94 -13.17
C PHE A 221 -17.22 -6.97 -14.22
N GLU A 222 -17.27 -5.70 -13.83
CA GLU A 222 -17.56 -4.59 -14.74
C GLU A 222 -16.27 -3.79 -14.97
N LEU A 223 -15.88 -3.62 -16.23
CA LEU A 223 -14.78 -2.76 -16.62
C LEU A 223 -15.29 -1.46 -17.27
N THR A 224 -14.60 -0.36 -17.01
CA THR A 224 -14.90 0.93 -17.64
C THR A 224 -13.85 1.27 -18.68
N LEU A 225 -14.33 1.67 -19.87
CA LEU A 225 -13.47 2.15 -20.95
C LEU A 225 -12.61 3.33 -20.47
N ARG A 226 -11.32 3.24 -20.73
CA ARG A 226 -10.34 4.27 -20.39
C ARG A 226 -10.67 5.56 -21.14
N GLN A 227 -10.67 6.67 -20.41
CA GLN A 227 -10.92 7.99 -20.96
C GLN A 227 -9.61 8.76 -21.03
N GLU A 228 -9.31 9.37 -22.17
CA GLU A 228 -8.12 10.23 -22.33
C GLU A 228 -8.22 11.47 -21.43
N LEU A 229 -9.42 12.04 -21.32
CA LEU A 229 -9.70 13.22 -20.50
C LEU A 229 -10.89 12.94 -19.56
N PRO A 230 -10.68 12.18 -18.46
CA PRO A 230 -11.77 11.80 -17.56
C PRO A 230 -12.37 13.00 -16.83
N PHE A 231 -11.58 14.06 -16.63
CA PHE A 231 -12.00 15.30 -15.99
C PHE A 231 -11.50 16.50 -16.79
N LYS A 232 -12.28 17.58 -16.80
CA LYS A 232 -11.87 18.86 -17.39
C LYS A 232 -12.51 20.04 -16.66
N THR A 233 -11.98 21.23 -16.90
CA THR A 233 -12.68 22.47 -16.55
C THR A 233 -13.73 22.80 -17.62
N SER A 234 -14.90 23.27 -17.19
CA SER A 234 -15.99 23.70 -18.06
C SER A 234 -16.61 24.97 -17.46
N GLY A 235 -16.22 26.13 -18.00
CA GLY A 235 -16.52 27.41 -17.38
C GLY A 235 -15.89 27.51 -15.99
N ASN A 236 -16.72 27.72 -14.97
CA ASN A 236 -16.32 27.84 -13.57
C ASN A 236 -16.49 26.53 -12.77
N HIS A 237 -16.66 25.38 -13.43
CA HIS A 237 -16.83 24.08 -12.77
C HIS A 237 -15.80 23.06 -13.27
N ILE A 238 -15.51 22.06 -12.44
CA ILE A 238 -14.89 20.81 -12.88
C ILE A 238 -16.02 19.90 -13.40
N ALA A 239 -15.78 19.22 -14.51
CA ALA A 239 -16.73 18.29 -15.11
C ALA A 239 -16.09 16.91 -15.32
N MET A 240 -16.86 15.86 -15.08
CA MET A 240 -16.47 14.45 -15.23
C MET A 240 -17.07 13.84 -16.49
N HIS A 241 -16.29 13.02 -17.18
CA HIS A 241 -16.75 12.28 -18.35
C HIS A 241 -17.79 11.21 -17.96
N THR A 242 -18.91 11.15 -18.68
CA THR A 242 -20.03 10.21 -18.43
C THR A 242 -20.07 9.04 -19.40
N GLY A 243 -19.05 8.88 -20.24
CA GLY A 243 -19.00 7.89 -21.33
C GLY A 243 -19.46 8.45 -22.68
N THR A 244 -20.43 9.37 -22.67
CA THR A 244 -20.96 10.03 -23.89
C THR A 244 -20.79 11.55 -23.90
N GLY A 245 -20.40 12.14 -22.76
CA GLY A 245 -20.28 13.58 -22.60
C GLY A 245 -19.63 13.96 -21.27
N TYR A 246 -19.91 15.15 -20.77
CA TYR A 246 -19.39 15.64 -19.49
C TYR A 246 -20.51 16.16 -18.60
N ARG A 247 -20.43 15.86 -17.31
CA ARG A 247 -21.33 16.36 -16.26
C ARG A 247 -20.55 17.25 -15.30
N SER A 248 -21.04 18.48 -15.10
CA SER A 248 -20.48 19.39 -14.08
C SER A 248 -20.63 18.78 -12.69
N LEU A 249 -19.57 18.91 -11.89
CA LEU A 249 -19.52 18.41 -10.51
C LEU A 249 -19.77 19.55 -9.53
N VAL A 250 -20.55 19.26 -8.49
CA VAL A 250 -20.58 20.05 -7.26
C VAL A 250 -19.74 19.29 -6.23
N LEU A 251 -18.55 19.81 -5.93
CA LEU A 251 -17.60 19.14 -5.05
C LEU A 251 -17.93 19.44 -3.58
N LYS A 252 -18.24 18.38 -2.85
CA LYS A 252 -18.36 18.37 -1.39
C LYS A 252 -17.14 17.61 -0.89
N GLY A 253 -16.11 18.39 -0.51
CA GLY A 253 -14.78 17.87 -0.21
C GLY A 253 -14.51 17.70 1.28
N ILE A 254 -13.74 16.67 1.61
CA ILE A 254 -13.10 16.48 2.92
C ILE A 254 -11.58 16.30 2.72
N ASN A 255 -10.78 16.67 3.73
CA ASN A 255 -9.33 16.43 3.71
C ASN A 255 -9.01 15.23 4.61
N LEU A 256 -8.07 14.38 4.18
CA LEU A 256 -7.48 13.33 5.00
C LEU A 256 -5.96 13.50 5.03
N GLY A 257 -5.41 13.60 6.24
CA GLY A 257 -3.97 13.58 6.46
C GLY A 257 -3.43 12.15 6.47
N SER A 258 -2.12 12.00 6.29
CA SER A 258 -1.43 10.69 6.36
C SER A 258 -1.22 10.18 7.79
N SER A 259 -1.48 11.04 8.78
CA SER A 259 -1.23 10.78 10.20
C SER A 259 -2.49 10.38 10.94
N LEU A 260 -2.28 9.48 11.90
CA LEU A 260 -3.31 8.97 12.78
C LEU A 260 -3.78 10.03 13.79
N PRO A 261 -5.07 10.02 14.18
CA PRO A 261 -5.51 10.76 15.35
C PRO A 261 -4.65 10.41 16.58
N GLY A 262 -4.05 11.42 17.22
CA GLY A 262 -3.16 11.24 18.37
C GLY A 262 -1.67 11.16 18.05
N TYR A 263 -1.27 11.25 16.78
CA TYR A 263 0.12 11.19 16.32
C TYR A 263 0.61 12.53 15.74
N PHE A 264 1.92 12.70 15.61
CA PHE A 264 2.48 13.92 15.03
C PHE A 264 2.16 14.01 13.52
N PRO A 265 1.83 15.21 13.01
CA PRO A 265 1.68 15.43 11.58
C PRO A 265 2.94 15.00 10.79
N GLY A 266 2.76 14.13 9.80
CA GLY A 266 3.85 13.54 9.01
C GLY A 266 4.26 12.13 9.44
N GLU A 267 3.82 11.65 10.62
CA GLU A 267 3.93 10.22 10.96
C GLU A 267 2.92 9.44 10.12
N ILE A 268 3.42 8.57 9.24
CA ILE A 268 2.58 7.87 8.27
C ILE A 268 2.01 6.62 8.92
N GLY A 269 0.69 6.48 8.87
CA GLY A 269 -0.04 5.32 9.37
C GLY A 269 0.14 4.06 8.51
N TYR A 270 1.38 3.56 8.35
CA TYR A 270 1.63 2.21 7.83
C TYR A 270 1.04 1.12 8.72
N ALA A 271 0.85 1.44 10.00
CA ALA A 271 0.17 0.66 11.00
C ALA A 271 -1.37 0.57 10.83
N LEU A 272 -1.95 1.29 9.86
CA LEU A 272 -3.39 1.25 9.67
C LEU A 272 -3.84 -0.09 9.07
N ALA A 273 -4.63 -0.84 9.82
CA ALA A 273 -5.33 -1.99 9.30
C ALA A 273 -6.27 -1.52 8.16
N PRO A 274 -6.39 -2.33 7.10
CA PRO A 274 -7.14 -1.93 5.92
C PRO A 274 -8.61 -1.55 6.22
N GLU A 275 -9.22 -2.17 7.24
CA GLU A 275 -10.60 -1.96 7.67
C GLU A 275 -10.86 -0.53 8.16
N VAL A 276 -9.84 0.15 8.71
CA VAL A 276 -10.01 1.54 9.16
C VAL A 276 -10.11 2.49 7.99
N TYR A 277 -9.35 2.26 6.92
CA TYR A 277 -9.53 3.03 5.69
C TYR A 277 -10.90 2.75 5.06
N GLU A 278 -11.34 1.48 5.04
CA GLU A 278 -12.68 1.13 4.54
C GLU A 278 -13.80 1.84 5.31
N ASN A 279 -13.71 1.85 6.65
CA ASN A 279 -14.67 2.55 7.51
C ASN A 279 -14.66 4.06 7.26
N TRP A 280 -13.49 4.70 7.25
CA TRP A 280 -13.40 6.14 6.98
C TRP A 280 -13.94 6.52 5.60
N ILE A 281 -13.60 5.75 4.56
CA ILE A 281 -14.10 6.01 3.21
C ILE A 281 -15.64 5.88 3.17
N SER A 282 -16.19 4.86 3.83
CA SER A 282 -17.62 4.64 3.91
C SER A 282 -18.32 5.78 4.67
N GLU A 283 -17.83 6.16 5.85
CA GLU A 283 -18.36 7.26 6.66
C GLU A 283 -18.32 8.60 5.91
N MET A 284 -17.24 8.88 5.16
CA MET A 284 -17.15 10.09 4.32
C MET A 284 -18.25 10.13 3.27
N ALA A 285 -18.47 9.02 2.58
CA ALA A 285 -19.49 8.94 1.54
C ALA A 285 -20.91 9.00 2.13
N GLU A 286 -21.17 8.30 3.24
CA GLU A 286 -22.45 8.33 3.98
C GLU A 286 -22.77 9.72 4.52
N ALA A 287 -21.76 10.48 4.98
CA ALA A 287 -21.90 11.88 5.36
C ALA A 287 -22.21 12.81 4.17
N GLY A 288 -22.14 12.30 2.94
CA GLY A 288 -22.50 13.01 1.71
C GLY A 288 -21.35 13.74 1.03
N PHE A 289 -20.10 13.50 1.43
CA PHE A 289 -18.92 13.93 0.68
C PHE A 289 -18.80 13.11 -0.60
N ASN A 290 -18.38 13.76 -1.68
CA ASN A 290 -18.13 13.12 -2.98
C ASN A 290 -16.72 13.34 -3.50
N SER A 291 -15.88 14.01 -2.69
CA SER A 291 -14.48 14.23 -3.01
C SER A 291 -13.63 14.20 -1.74
N LEU A 292 -12.42 13.69 -1.89
CA LEU A 292 -11.43 13.53 -0.84
C LEU A 292 -10.11 14.14 -1.33
N ARG A 293 -9.54 15.04 -0.54
CA ARG A 293 -8.19 15.56 -0.74
C ARG A 293 -7.22 14.88 0.22
N VAL A 294 -6.09 14.42 -0.32
CA VAL A 294 -4.91 14.04 0.46
C VAL A 294 -3.77 15.01 0.15
N TYR A 295 -2.92 15.31 1.13
CA TYR A 295 -1.88 16.33 0.99
C TYR A 295 -0.62 15.82 0.29
N THR A 296 -0.32 14.54 0.48
CA THR A 296 0.83 13.83 -0.05
C THR A 296 0.42 12.40 -0.38
N LEU A 297 1.37 11.60 -0.85
CA LEU A 297 1.13 10.18 -1.09
C LEU A 297 0.83 9.48 0.25
N HIS A 298 -0.27 8.73 0.33
CA HIS A 298 -0.60 7.86 1.47
C HIS A 298 -0.05 6.43 1.26
N PRO A 299 -0.06 5.55 2.28
CA PRO A 299 0.29 4.14 2.10
C PRO A 299 -0.53 3.44 0.99
N PRO A 300 0.02 2.44 0.29
CA PRO A 300 -0.67 1.74 -0.80
C PRO A 300 -2.06 1.20 -0.44
N VAL A 301 -2.24 0.73 0.79
CA VAL A 301 -3.53 0.20 1.29
C VAL A 301 -4.66 1.24 1.22
N PHE A 302 -4.37 2.54 1.39
CA PHE A 302 -5.39 3.59 1.23
C PHE A 302 -5.98 3.60 -0.18
N TYR A 303 -5.12 3.57 -1.21
CA TYR A 303 -5.56 3.59 -2.61
C TYR A 303 -6.24 2.28 -3.00
N GLU A 304 -5.79 1.16 -2.43
CA GLU A 304 -6.47 -0.12 -2.57
C GLU A 304 -7.90 -0.06 -2.07
N LYS A 305 -8.12 0.46 -0.85
CA LYS A 305 -9.47 0.54 -0.27
C LYS A 305 -10.35 1.58 -0.94
N LEU A 306 -9.77 2.69 -1.40
CA LEU A 306 -10.49 3.66 -2.22
C LEU A 306 -10.94 3.06 -3.56
N ALA A 307 -10.07 2.27 -4.22
CA ALA A 307 -10.44 1.55 -5.44
C ALA A 307 -11.54 0.52 -5.18
N ASN A 308 -11.42 -0.29 -4.13
CA ASN A 308 -12.43 -1.28 -3.74
C ASN A 308 -13.80 -0.64 -3.48
N TYR A 309 -13.83 0.50 -2.79
CA TYR A 309 -15.05 1.25 -2.54
C TYR A 309 -15.65 1.78 -3.85
N ASN A 310 -14.86 2.50 -4.64
CA ASN A 310 -15.34 3.15 -5.87
C ASN A 310 -15.78 2.15 -6.94
N GLN A 311 -15.14 0.97 -7.01
CA GLN A 311 -15.56 -0.10 -7.92
C GLN A 311 -16.94 -0.66 -7.57
N ARG A 312 -17.31 -0.67 -6.28
CA ARG A 312 -18.63 -1.11 -5.80
C ARG A 312 -19.69 -0.01 -5.83
N HIS A 313 -19.27 1.24 -6.00
CA HIS A 313 -20.14 2.42 -6.05
C HIS A 313 -19.90 3.22 -7.33
N PRO A 314 -20.03 2.61 -8.53
CA PRO A 314 -19.69 3.28 -9.79
C PRO A 314 -20.52 4.53 -10.08
N ASP A 315 -21.75 4.60 -9.56
CA ASP A 315 -22.64 5.76 -9.72
C ASP A 315 -22.31 6.91 -8.76
N ASN A 316 -21.70 6.61 -7.62
CA ASN A 316 -21.41 7.55 -6.54
C ASN A 316 -19.98 7.36 -5.98
N PRO A 317 -18.93 7.48 -6.82
CA PRO A 317 -17.56 7.32 -6.35
C PRO A 317 -17.14 8.50 -5.46
N LEU A 318 -16.24 8.23 -4.51
CA LEU A 318 -15.48 9.24 -3.78
C LEU A 318 -14.28 9.66 -4.63
N LEU A 319 -14.33 10.86 -5.21
CA LEU A 319 -13.31 11.37 -6.13
C LEU A 319 -12.04 11.82 -5.40
N LEU A 320 -10.87 11.50 -5.95
CA LEU A 320 -9.58 11.84 -5.35
C LEU A 320 -9.02 13.15 -5.89
N PHE A 321 -8.59 14.03 -4.99
CA PHE A 321 -7.70 15.15 -5.25
C PHE A 321 -6.34 14.87 -4.63
N GLN A 322 -5.39 14.46 -5.46
CA GLN A 322 -4.07 13.99 -5.02
C GLN A 322 -3.11 15.16 -4.84
N GLY A 323 -2.72 15.45 -3.61
CA GLY A 323 -1.63 16.37 -3.32
C GLY A 323 -0.26 15.77 -3.67
N ILE A 324 0.62 16.59 -4.24
CA ILE A 324 2.02 16.26 -4.51
C ILE A 324 2.86 17.28 -3.74
N TRP A 325 3.40 16.86 -2.61
CA TRP A 325 4.06 17.75 -1.67
C TRP A 325 5.33 18.36 -2.25
N LEU A 326 5.49 19.68 -2.12
CA LEU A 326 6.75 20.37 -2.40
C LEU A 326 7.51 20.51 -1.09
N ASP A 327 8.67 19.86 -0.99
CA ASP A 327 9.48 19.82 0.22
C ASP A 327 9.77 21.23 0.79
N GLU A 328 9.77 21.30 2.12
CA GLU A 328 10.05 22.51 2.89
C GLU A 328 11.53 22.87 2.90
N VAL A 329 11.82 24.13 3.25
CA VAL A 329 13.20 24.56 3.46
C VAL A 329 13.68 24.01 4.80
N GLU A 330 14.51 22.97 4.76
CA GLU A 330 15.05 22.33 5.98
C GLU A 330 16.12 23.16 6.69
N ASP A 331 16.98 23.86 5.94
CA ASP A 331 18.02 24.73 6.48
C ASP A 331 17.67 26.20 6.24
N ALA A 332 17.07 26.81 7.27
CA ALA A 332 16.71 28.22 7.25
C ALA A 332 17.91 29.17 7.10
N HIS A 333 19.14 28.71 7.40
CA HIS A 333 20.37 29.49 7.28
C HIS A 333 20.97 29.46 5.87
N ASN A 334 20.40 28.68 4.95
CA ASN A 334 20.83 28.61 3.56
C ASN A 334 19.88 29.40 2.65
N PRO A 335 20.21 30.65 2.27
CA PRO A 335 19.35 31.46 1.40
C PRO A 335 19.11 30.83 0.02
N GLN A 336 19.98 29.91 -0.43
CA GLN A 336 19.76 29.23 -1.71
C GLN A 336 18.66 28.17 -1.63
N ALA A 337 18.36 27.65 -0.44
CA ALA A 337 17.31 26.64 -0.26
C ALA A 337 15.90 27.21 -0.56
N TYR A 338 15.74 28.53 -0.44
CA TYR A 338 14.49 29.23 -0.74
C TYR A 338 14.23 29.41 -2.25
N ASP A 339 15.24 29.26 -3.11
CA ASP A 339 15.08 29.40 -4.57
C ASP A 339 14.34 28.19 -5.16
N LEU A 340 13.10 28.40 -5.60
CA LEU A 340 12.24 27.36 -6.18
C LEU A 340 12.81 26.77 -7.47
N LEU A 341 13.54 27.55 -8.27
CA LEU A 341 14.10 27.04 -9.53
C LEU A 341 15.16 25.95 -9.29
N ARG A 342 15.76 25.89 -8.11
CA ARG A 342 16.69 24.82 -7.72
C ARG A 342 16.00 23.51 -7.37
N ARG A 343 14.68 23.53 -7.14
CA ARG A 343 13.87 22.36 -6.76
C ARG A 343 13.12 21.72 -7.92
N VAL A 344 13.21 22.32 -9.11
CA VAL A 344 12.54 21.84 -10.33
C VAL A 344 12.80 20.36 -10.60
N ASP A 345 14.05 19.91 -10.56
CA ASP A 345 14.38 18.53 -10.96
C ASP A 345 13.86 17.51 -9.93
N VAL A 346 14.02 17.81 -8.64
CA VAL A 346 13.52 16.96 -7.55
C VAL A 346 12.00 16.93 -7.57
N PHE A 347 11.34 18.08 -7.65
CA PHE A 347 9.88 18.14 -7.66
C PHE A 347 9.28 17.52 -8.92
N THR A 348 9.94 17.64 -10.08
CA THR A 348 9.52 16.92 -11.31
C THR A 348 9.59 15.41 -11.12
N LYS A 349 10.60 14.90 -10.40
CA LYS A 349 10.71 13.47 -10.09
C LYS A 349 9.59 13.03 -9.14
N ASP A 350 9.31 13.81 -8.10
CA ASP A 350 8.25 13.51 -7.13
C ASP A 350 6.86 13.54 -7.80
N ILE A 351 6.61 14.49 -8.71
CA ILE A 351 5.39 14.53 -9.51
C ILE A 351 5.21 13.23 -10.31
N LYS A 352 6.26 12.78 -11.01
CA LYS A 352 6.22 11.53 -11.79
C LYS A 352 5.98 10.32 -10.88
N GLU A 353 6.68 10.24 -9.77
CA GLU A 353 6.56 9.14 -8.81
C GLU A 353 5.11 9.03 -8.27
N VAL A 354 4.48 10.15 -7.91
CA VAL A 354 3.08 10.14 -7.47
C VAL A 354 2.14 9.75 -8.61
N ILE A 355 2.34 10.28 -9.83
CA ILE A 355 1.52 9.91 -10.99
C ILE A 355 1.63 8.40 -11.26
N ASP A 356 2.83 7.82 -11.21
CA ASP A 356 3.04 6.38 -11.39
C ASP A 356 2.29 5.58 -10.31
N CYS A 357 2.30 6.02 -9.05
CA CYS A 357 1.55 5.40 -7.97
C CYS A 357 0.03 5.44 -8.19
N ILE A 358 -0.52 6.59 -8.59
CA ILE A 358 -1.95 6.76 -8.88
C ILE A 358 -2.41 5.87 -10.05
N ASN A 359 -1.51 5.56 -10.98
CA ASN A 359 -1.77 4.67 -12.11
C ASN A 359 -1.47 3.20 -11.82
N GLY A 360 -1.20 2.83 -10.56
CA GLY A 360 -0.93 1.43 -10.18
C GLY A 360 0.43 0.90 -10.64
N ASN A 361 1.40 1.78 -10.93
CA ASN A 361 2.74 1.43 -11.42
C ASN A 361 3.87 1.84 -10.45
N GLY A 362 3.52 2.23 -9.21
CA GLY A 362 4.48 2.70 -8.22
C GLY A 362 5.15 1.57 -7.45
N ASP A 363 6.47 1.59 -7.34
CA ASP A 363 7.26 0.74 -6.44
C ASP A 363 8.32 1.61 -5.76
N ILE A 364 8.01 2.05 -4.54
CA ILE A 364 8.83 3.01 -3.81
C ILE A 364 9.53 2.28 -2.67
N GLY A 365 10.86 2.36 -2.64
CA GLY A 365 11.66 1.89 -1.50
C GLY A 365 11.45 2.74 -0.25
N TYR A 366 11.65 2.15 0.93
CA TYR A 366 11.51 2.84 2.22
C TYR A 366 12.29 4.16 2.27
N ARG A 367 11.63 5.22 2.73
CA ARG A 367 12.21 6.54 3.02
C ARG A 367 11.56 7.09 4.29
N TYR A 368 12.38 7.56 5.23
CA TYR A 368 11.88 8.12 6.48
C TYR A 368 10.93 9.31 6.22
N GLY A 369 9.78 9.32 6.90
CA GLY A 369 8.80 10.41 6.80
C GLY A 369 8.06 10.51 5.46
N LYS A 370 8.26 9.57 4.53
CA LYS A 370 7.57 9.54 3.21
C LYS A 370 6.92 8.19 2.96
N SER A 371 5.82 8.21 2.22
CA SER A 371 5.17 6.97 1.84
C SER A 371 6.02 6.18 0.84
N TYR A 372 6.07 4.87 1.06
CA TYR A 372 6.74 3.83 0.30
C TYR A 372 5.83 2.59 0.13
N GLY A 373 6.28 1.62 -0.65
CA GLY A 373 5.58 0.37 -0.93
C GLY A 373 5.17 0.22 -2.40
N ARG A 374 4.43 -0.84 -2.68
CA ARG A 374 3.94 -1.18 -4.02
C ARG A 374 2.52 -0.70 -4.22
N TYR A 375 2.33 0.25 -5.13
CA TYR A 375 1.05 0.82 -5.51
C TYR A 375 0.54 0.07 -6.73
N LEU A 376 -0.31 -0.94 -6.50
CA LEU A 376 -0.80 -1.86 -7.52
C LEU A 376 -2.21 -1.54 -8.02
N SER A 377 -2.96 -0.70 -7.29
CA SER A 377 -4.32 -0.31 -7.65
C SER A 377 -4.29 0.96 -8.49
N ASP A 378 -4.77 0.88 -9.73
CA ASP A 378 -5.00 2.05 -10.58
C ASP A 378 -6.25 2.79 -10.10
N VAL A 379 -6.05 3.98 -9.52
CA VAL A 379 -7.13 4.87 -9.07
C VAL A 379 -7.31 6.07 -10.00
N SER A 380 -6.56 6.14 -11.12
CA SER A 380 -6.57 7.27 -12.06
C SER A 380 -7.96 7.57 -12.63
N ARG A 381 -8.82 6.55 -12.77
CA ARG A 381 -10.24 6.70 -13.14
C ARG A 381 -10.98 7.68 -12.23
N TRP A 382 -10.67 7.70 -10.95
CA TRP A 382 -11.37 8.49 -9.93
C TRP A 382 -10.55 9.68 -9.42
N THR A 383 -9.35 9.91 -9.97
CA THR A 383 -8.51 11.08 -9.65
C THR A 383 -8.97 12.29 -10.43
N ALA A 384 -9.75 13.16 -9.78
CA ALA A 384 -10.33 14.36 -10.37
C ALA A 384 -9.32 15.51 -10.55
N GLY A 385 -8.21 15.50 -9.83
CA GLY A 385 -7.16 16.50 -9.99
C GLY A 385 -5.91 16.22 -9.14
N TYR A 386 -4.81 16.84 -9.55
CA TYR A 386 -3.58 16.90 -8.78
C TYR A 386 -3.39 18.30 -8.21
N ILE A 387 -2.98 18.38 -6.95
CA ILE A 387 -2.66 19.64 -6.27
C ILE A 387 -1.15 19.68 -6.11
N LEU A 388 -0.48 20.48 -6.95
CA LEU A 388 0.96 20.58 -6.96
C LEU A 388 1.44 21.53 -5.87
N GLY A 389 2.28 21.00 -4.98
CA GLY A 389 2.98 21.73 -3.95
C GLY A 389 2.18 21.89 -2.67
N ARG A 390 2.67 22.82 -1.85
CA ARG A 390 2.06 23.30 -0.61
C ARG A 390 1.88 24.81 -0.71
N GLU A 391 1.44 25.43 0.37
CA GLU A 391 1.51 26.88 0.54
C GLU A 391 2.98 27.34 0.46
N ILE A 392 3.40 27.80 -0.73
CA ILE A 392 4.74 28.34 -0.98
C ILE A 392 4.92 29.60 -0.13
N SER A 393 5.97 29.64 0.68
CA SER A 393 6.18 30.76 1.61
C SER A 393 6.55 32.05 0.86
N PRO A 394 6.17 33.22 1.39
CA PRO A 394 6.55 34.51 0.80
C PRO A 394 8.06 34.67 0.58
N GLN A 395 8.89 34.10 1.46
CA GLN A 395 10.34 34.16 1.34
C GLN A 395 10.88 33.32 0.17
N GLU A 396 10.25 32.17 -0.12
CA GLU A 396 10.59 31.37 -1.31
C GLU A 396 10.25 32.13 -2.58
N VAL A 397 9.10 32.81 -2.62
CA VAL A 397 8.69 33.66 -3.76
C VAL A 397 9.67 34.82 -3.96
N ASP A 398 9.92 35.61 -2.91
CA ASP A 398 10.80 36.78 -2.97
C ASP A 398 12.24 36.41 -3.37
N THR A 399 12.77 35.33 -2.78
CA THR A 399 14.12 34.85 -3.11
C THR A 399 14.21 34.40 -4.56
N THR A 400 13.21 33.66 -5.05
CA THR A 400 13.19 33.15 -6.43
C THR A 400 13.13 34.31 -7.43
N ASP A 401 12.25 35.28 -7.20
CA ASP A 401 12.04 36.42 -8.09
C ASP A 401 13.27 37.34 -8.13
N ASN A 402 13.86 37.66 -6.98
CA ASN A 402 15.00 38.58 -6.90
C ASN A 402 16.30 37.98 -7.45
N ARG A 403 16.48 36.66 -7.38
CA ARG A 403 17.69 35.98 -7.88
C ARG A 403 17.64 35.65 -9.36
N ASN A 404 16.44 35.55 -9.94
CA ASN A 404 16.24 35.03 -11.29
C ASN A 404 15.54 36.05 -12.21
N LEU A 405 15.95 37.32 -12.16
CA LEU A 405 15.35 38.43 -12.93
C LEU A 405 15.32 38.21 -14.45
N SER A 406 16.21 37.37 -14.99
CA SER A 406 16.23 37.02 -16.42
C SER A 406 15.21 35.95 -16.80
N VAL A 407 14.67 35.20 -15.84
CA VAL A 407 13.69 34.13 -16.06
C VAL A 407 12.29 34.73 -16.07
N THR A 408 11.79 35.01 -17.27
CA THR A 408 10.51 35.74 -17.47
C THR A 408 9.49 34.99 -18.33
N SER A 409 9.84 33.79 -18.80
CA SER A 409 8.99 32.98 -19.66
C SER A 409 9.31 31.51 -19.56
N PHE A 410 8.30 30.67 -19.79
CA PHE A 410 8.45 29.23 -20.03
C PHE A 410 7.49 28.78 -21.13
N SER A 411 7.92 27.83 -21.95
CA SER A 411 7.10 27.21 -22.98
C SER A 411 7.18 25.69 -22.84
N GLY A 412 6.13 25.10 -22.28
CA GLY A 412 5.93 23.66 -22.21
C GLY A 412 5.12 23.14 -23.39
N ARG A 413 4.74 21.86 -23.30
CA ARG A 413 3.89 21.20 -24.31
C ARG A 413 2.43 21.69 -24.27
N TYR A 414 1.92 21.92 -23.07
CA TYR A 414 0.50 22.26 -22.84
C TYR A 414 0.30 23.68 -22.30
N LEU A 415 1.24 24.19 -21.51
CA LEU A 415 1.18 25.52 -20.91
C LEU A 415 2.41 26.34 -21.28
N SER A 416 2.21 27.64 -21.40
CA SER A 416 3.27 28.62 -21.57
C SER A 416 2.93 29.91 -20.83
N ILE A 417 3.96 30.65 -20.45
CA ILE A 417 3.84 31.96 -19.79
C ILE A 417 4.96 32.87 -20.30
N SER A 418 4.69 34.16 -20.42
CA SER A 418 5.66 35.18 -20.82
C SER A 418 5.42 36.50 -20.09
N GLY A 419 6.48 37.29 -19.92
CA GLY A 419 6.40 38.57 -19.19
C GLY A 419 6.07 38.43 -17.71
N ALA A 420 6.38 37.27 -17.12
CA ALA A 420 6.04 36.92 -15.74
C ALA A 420 7.27 36.92 -14.82
N LYS A 421 7.05 36.80 -13.52
CA LYS A 421 8.12 36.63 -12.52
C LYS A 421 8.63 35.19 -12.49
N ALA A 422 9.84 34.99 -11.98
CA ALA A 422 10.49 33.68 -11.95
C ALA A 422 9.70 32.62 -11.15
N SER A 423 9.03 33.01 -10.07
CA SER A 423 8.13 32.14 -9.31
C SER A 423 6.89 31.69 -10.11
N GLU A 424 6.30 32.58 -10.91
CA GLU A 424 5.18 32.24 -11.82
C GLU A 424 5.64 31.32 -12.95
N VAL A 425 6.88 31.52 -13.44
CA VAL A 425 7.54 30.64 -14.39
C VAL A 425 7.77 29.25 -13.77
N PHE A 426 8.19 29.17 -12.51
CA PHE A 426 8.29 27.90 -11.78
C PHE A 426 6.94 27.19 -11.72
N CYS A 427 5.88 27.85 -11.26
CA CYS A 427 4.54 27.25 -11.17
C CYS A 427 4.04 26.75 -12.54
N THR A 428 4.18 27.55 -13.59
CA THR A 428 3.76 27.17 -14.96
C THR A 428 4.56 25.98 -15.49
N ARG A 429 5.83 25.86 -15.09
CA ARG A 429 6.69 24.75 -15.49
C ARG A 429 6.32 23.42 -14.82
N MET A 430 5.79 23.48 -13.59
CA MET A 430 5.41 22.29 -12.83
C MET A 430 4.05 21.73 -13.23
N LEU A 431 3.16 22.59 -13.76
CA LEU A 431 1.88 22.22 -14.37
C LEU A 431 2.08 21.69 -15.81
#